data_AF-A0A6J0ZHB9-F1
#
_entry.id   AF-A0A6J0ZHB9-F1
#
_cell.length_a   1.000
_cell.length_b   1.000
_cell.length_c   1.000
_cell.angle_alpha   90.00
_cell.angle_beta   90.00
_cell.angle_gamma   90.00
#
_symmetry.space_group_name_H-M   'P 1'
#
loop_
_entity.id
_entity.type
_entity.pdbx_description
1 polymer ?
#
loop_
_entity_poly.entity_id
_entity_poly.type
_entity_poly.pdbx_seq_one_letter_code
_entity_poly.pdbx_strand_id
1 'polypeptide(L)'
;MAATANASFLQLSSTAVYGSFRTSDFTFLGVSKPPSFPYQKLTTSAAIRCQSTSTDEPKAKRNLLDNASNLLTNFLSGGSLGSMPVAEGAVSDLFRQPLFFSLYDWFLEHGSVYKLAFGPKAFVVVSDPIVARHILRENAFSFDKGVLADILEPIMGKGLIPADLDTWKQRRRVIAPGFHALYLEAMVKVFTDCSERTTLKFEKLLDGEHSRGGEAIELDLEAEFSSLALDIIGLGVFNYDFGSITKESPVIKAVYGTLFEAEHRSTFYIPYWKIPLARWVVPRQRKFQYDLKIINDCLDGLIRNAKESREVRNLIHK
;
A
#
# COMPACT_ATOMS: atom_id res chain seq x y z
N MET A 1 -58.45 -38.67 24.55
CA MET A 1 -57.30 -38.70 25.48
C MET A 1 -56.45 -37.48 25.15
N ALA A 2 -56.79 -36.31 25.70
CA ALA A 2 -56.34 -35.80 27.01
C ALA A 2 -54.79 -35.68 27.02
N ALA A 3 -54.16 -34.52 27.22
CA ALA A 3 -54.60 -33.30 27.87
C ALA A 3 -53.71 -32.10 27.42
N THR A 4 -54.29 -30.99 26.96
CA THR A 4 -54.46 -29.68 27.66
C THR A 4 -53.18 -28.86 27.80
N ALA A 5 -53.04 -27.75 27.06
CA ALA A 5 -53.43 -26.37 27.45
C ALA A 5 -52.26 -25.65 28.16
N ASN A 6 -51.92 -24.39 27.92
CA ASN A 6 -52.79 -23.24 27.79
C ASN A 6 -52.08 -22.07 27.09
N ALA A 7 -52.89 -21.24 26.46
CA ALA A 7 -52.54 -19.98 25.80
C ALA A 7 -52.29 -18.84 26.81
N SER A 8 -51.62 -17.77 26.33
CA SER A 8 -52.03 -16.34 26.36
C SER A 8 -50.77 -15.46 26.35
N PHE A 9 -50.45 -14.78 25.24
CA PHE A 9 -50.83 -13.38 24.95
C PHE A 9 -50.50 -12.40 26.08
N LEU A 10 -49.54 -11.49 25.87
CA LEU A 10 -49.81 -10.05 25.71
C LEU A 10 -48.51 -9.24 25.45
N GLN A 11 -48.76 -8.09 24.84
CA GLN A 11 -47.89 -7.17 24.11
C GLN A 11 -47.49 -5.96 25.00
N LEU A 12 -46.83 -4.96 24.40
CA LEU A 12 -46.46 -3.58 24.85
C LEU A 12 -45.00 -3.42 25.34
N SER A 13 -44.23 -2.37 25.06
CA SER A 13 -44.37 -1.15 24.22
C SER A 13 -43.07 -0.33 24.28
N SER A 14 -42.86 0.53 23.28
CA SER A 14 -41.81 1.56 23.12
C SER A 14 -41.61 2.50 24.32
N THR A 15 -40.38 2.94 24.57
CA THR A 15 -40.05 4.32 25.02
C THR A 15 -38.62 4.72 24.62
N ALA A 16 -38.48 5.95 24.12
CA ALA A 16 -37.24 6.65 23.84
C ALA A 16 -36.74 7.39 25.11
N VAL A 17 -35.42 7.49 25.30
CA VAL A 17 -34.81 8.41 26.28
C VAL A 17 -33.57 9.09 25.67
N TYR A 18 -33.65 10.42 25.61
CA TYR A 18 -32.57 11.38 25.36
C TYR A 18 -31.64 11.47 26.60
N GLY A 19 -30.32 11.61 26.41
CA GLY A 19 -29.39 11.75 27.55
C GLY A 19 -27.96 12.19 27.21
N SER A 20 -27.79 13.50 26.99
CA SER A 20 -26.60 14.36 27.20
C SER A 20 -25.29 13.72 27.72
N PHE A 21 -24.22 13.77 26.92
CA PHE A 21 -22.83 13.64 27.39
C PHE A 21 -22.31 14.98 27.90
N ARG A 22 -22.04 15.08 29.21
CA ARG A 22 -21.23 16.14 29.80
C ARG A 22 -19.81 15.63 30.05
N THR A 23 -18.85 16.38 29.54
CA THR A 23 -17.41 16.33 29.83
C THR A 23 -17.12 16.92 31.21
N SER A 24 -16.56 16.14 32.13
CA SER A 24 -15.65 16.64 33.18
C SER A 24 -15.06 15.47 33.99
N ASP A 25 -13.79 15.63 34.34
CA ASP A 25 -13.04 14.91 35.39
C ASP A 25 -12.21 13.69 34.96
N PHE A 26 -11.11 14.00 34.26
CA PHE A 26 -9.87 13.24 34.34
C PHE A 26 -9.22 13.45 35.72
N THR A 27 -9.20 12.42 36.55
CA THR A 27 -8.24 12.31 37.68
C THR A 27 -7.49 10.99 37.61
N PHE A 28 -6.17 11.12 37.55
CA PHE A 28 -5.16 10.08 37.47
C PHE A 28 -5.00 9.37 38.82
N LEU A 29 -5.29 8.08 38.90
CA LEU A 29 -4.94 7.23 40.05
C LEU A 29 -4.57 5.81 39.59
N GLY A 30 -3.34 5.42 39.92
CA GLY A 30 -3.04 4.09 40.48
C GLY A 30 -3.02 2.89 39.52
N VAL A 31 -1.82 2.47 39.15
CA VAL A 31 -1.53 1.15 38.57
C VAL A 31 -1.95 0.03 39.56
N SER A 32 -2.89 -0.83 39.16
CA SER A 32 -3.18 -2.09 39.85
C SER A 32 -3.05 -3.28 38.91
N LYS A 33 -2.27 -4.29 39.34
CA LYS A 33 -1.97 -5.57 38.67
C LYS A 33 -3.23 -6.34 38.23
N PRO A 34 -3.18 -7.11 37.12
CA PRO A 34 -4.22 -8.08 36.77
C PRO A 34 -4.09 -9.38 37.60
N PRO A 35 -5.19 -10.15 37.77
CA PRO A 35 -5.23 -11.33 38.62
C PRO A 35 -4.53 -12.55 37.98
N SER A 36 -3.89 -13.34 38.84
CA SER A 36 -3.17 -14.58 38.53
C SER A 36 -4.12 -15.78 38.38
N PHE A 37 -4.07 -16.46 37.23
CA PHE A 37 -4.68 -17.79 37.02
C PHE A 37 -3.65 -18.91 37.27
N PRO A 38 -4.07 -20.08 37.77
CA PRO A 38 -3.17 -21.12 38.25
C PRO A 38 -2.47 -21.88 37.10
N TYR A 39 -1.16 -22.07 37.25
CA TYR A 39 -0.28 -22.75 36.31
C TYR A 39 -0.32 -24.27 36.56
N GLN A 40 -0.94 -25.04 35.67
CA GLN A 40 -0.76 -26.50 35.63
C GLN A 40 0.42 -26.84 34.72
N LYS A 41 1.39 -27.56 35.30
CA LYS A 41 2.57 -28.11 34.63
C LYS A 41 2.11 -29.23 33.68
N LEU A 42 2.21 -29.01 32.37
CA LEU A 42 2.18 -30.10 31.38
C LEU A 42 3.54 -30.17 30.68
N THR A 43 4.27 -31.24 30.99
CA THR A 43 5.46 -31.68 30.29
C THR A 43 5.05 -32.51 29.08
N THR A 44 5.31 -32.04 27.86
CA THR A 44 5.87 -32.84 26.75
C THR A 44 6.13 -31.99 25.51
N SER A 45 7.26 -32.28 24.88
CA SER A 45 7.77 -31.75 23.62
C SER A 45 6.76 -31.91 22.47
N ALA A 46 6.43 -30.81 21.79
CA ALA A 46 5.99 -30.82 20.40
C ALA A 46 6.55 -29.57 19.70
N ALA A 47 7.68 -29.76 19.02
CA ALA A 47 8.19 -28.78 18.07
C ALA A 47 7.13 -28.58 16.97
N ILE A 48 6.72 -27.33 16.75
CA ILE A 48 5.92 -26.94 15.59
C ILE A 48 6.85 -27.06 14.39
N ARG A 49 6.87 -28.26 13.79
CA ARG A 49 7.52 -28.57 12.52
C ARG A 49 6.60 -28.06 11.42
N CYS A 50 6.91 -26.89 10.86
CA CYS A 50 6.41 -26.51 9.54
C CYS A 50 6.90 -27.57 8.54
N GLN A 51 5.99 -28.44 8.11
CA GLN A 51 6.27 -29.37 7.04
C GLN A 51 6.32 -28.58 5.74
N SER A 52 7.51 -28.43 5.14
CA SER A 52 7.62 -28.03 3.74
C SER A 52 7.05 -29.17 2.91
N THR A 53 5.99 -28.92 2.16
CA THR A 53 5.62 -29.80 1.05
C THR A 53 6.73 -29.67 0.02
N SER A 54 7.62 -30.67 -0.03
CA SER A 54 8.59 -30.82 -1.12
C SER A 54 7.82 -31.12 -2.40
N THR A 55 7.43 -30.09 -3.13
CA THR A 55 7.18 -30.22 -4.55
C THR A 55 8.53 -30.16 -5.24
N ASP A 56 9.10 -31.33 -5.51
CA ASP A 56 10.15 -31.51 -6.51
C ASP A 56 9.55 -31.22 -7.90
N GLU A 57 9.37 -29.93 -8.19
CA GLU A 57 9.12 -29.48 -9.56
C GLU A 57 10.48 -29.36 -10.27
N PRO A 58 10.65 -29.98 -11.45
CA PRO A 58 11.92 -29.96 -12.16
C PRO A 58 12.25 -28.52 -12.56
N LYS A 59 13.37 -28.00 -12.04
CA LYS A 59 13.95 -26.71 -12.44
C LYS A 59 13.95 -26.62 -13.97
N ALA A 60 13.30 -25.58 -14.50
CA ALA A 60 13.10 -25.37 -15.93
C ALA A 60 14.43 -25.42 -16.70
N LYS A 61 14.41 -26.03 -17.90
CA LYS A 61 15.56 -26.12 -18.81
C LYS A 61 16.18 -24.73 -19.04
N ARG A 62 17.45 -24.59 -18.66
CA ARG A 62 18.30 -23.41 -18.87
C ARG A 62 18.29 -23.01 -20.35
N ASN A 63 17.90 -21.78 -20.65
CA ASN A 63 17.85 -21.26 -22.03
C ASN A 63 19.18 -20.60 -22.42
N LEU A 64 19.47 -20.53 -23.72
CA LEU A 64 20.66 -19.86 -24.28
C LEU A 64 20.82 -18.40 -23.81
N LEU A 65 19.70 -17.73 -23.55
CA LEU A 65 19.65 -16.36 -23.03
C LEU A 65 20.13 -16.26 -21.57
N ASP A 66 19.90 -17.30 -20.76
CA ASP A 66 20.30 -17.34 -19.34
C ASP A 66 21.83 -17.46 -19.19
N ASN A 67 22.47 -18.20 -20.10
CA ASN A 67 23.94 -18.27 -20.17
C ASN A 67 24.55 -16.92 -20.58
N ALA A 68 23.90 -16.18 -21.49
CA ALA A 68 24.37 -14.87 -21.93
C ALA A 68 24.21 -13.81 -20.83
N SER A 69 23.13 -13.87 -20.03
CA SER A 69 22.96 -12.98 -18.88
C SER A 69 24.04 -13.19 -17.83
N ASN A 70 24.36 -14.44 -17.48
CA ASN A 70 25.37 -14.72 -16.45
C ASN A 70 26.77 -14.27 -16.87
N LEU A 71 27.09 -14.41 -18.17
CA LEU A 71 28.35 -13.92 -18.74
C LEU A 71 28.44 -12.39 -18.68
N LEU A 72 27.36 -11.68 -19.03
CA LEU A 72 27.30 -10.22 -18.95
C LEU A 72 27.38 -9.73 -17.49
N THR A 73 26.75 -10.41 -16.55
CA THR A 73 26.83 -10.06 -15.12
C THR A 73 28.26 -10.19 -14.61
N ASN A 74 28.95 -11.29 -14.94
CA ASN A 74 30.34 -11.50 -14.54
C ASN A 74 31.29 -10.48 -15.17
N PHE A 75 31.01 -10.05 -16.40
CA PHE A 75 31.79 -9.02 -17.08
C PHE A 75 31.55 -7.60 -16.52
N LEU A 76 30.31 -7.26 -16.17
CA LEU A 76 29.93 -5.93 -15.70
C LEU A 76 30.16 -5.72 -14.19
N SER A 77 30.25 -6.79 -13.40
CA SER A 77 30.28 -6.69 -11.94
C SER A 77 31.65 -6.34 -11.32
N GLY A 78 32.64 -5.94 -12.12
CA GLY A 78 33.89 -5.28 -11.69
C GLY A 78 34.37 -5.51 -10.24
N GLY A 79 35.29 -6.46 -10.04
CA GLY A 79 36.18 -6.50 -8.88
C GLY A 79 35.74 -7.38 -7.69
N SER A 80 36.63 -8.28 -7.29
CA SER A 80 36.53 -9.13 -6.10
C SER A 80 36.73 -8.30 -4.82
N LEU A 81 35.64 -7.86 -4.21
CA LEU A 81 35.58 -7.56 -2.77
C LEU A 81 35.10 -8.85 -2.07
N GLY A 82 35.66 -9.17 -0.88
CA GLY A 82 35.50 -10.44 -0.17
C GLY A 82 34.13 -11.12 -0.34
N SER A 83 34.16 -12.43 -0.66
CA SER A 83 33.07 -13.21 -1.26
C SER A 83 31.70 -13.04 -0.60
N MET A 84 30.97 -12.00 -0.97
CA MET A 84 29.54 -11.88 -0.69
C MET A 84 28.83 -13.04 -1.40
N PRO A 85 27.96 -13.81 -0.72
CA PRO A 85 27.25 -14.91 -1.35
C PRO A 85 26.41 -14.36 -2.51
N VAL A 86 26.49 -15.03 -3.67
CA VAL A 86 25.82 -14.61 -4.90
C VAL A 86 24.71 -15.60 -5.20
N ALA A 87 23.47 -15.11 -5.19
CA ALA A 87 22.32 -15.84 -5.72
C ALA A 87 22.23 -15.55 -7.23
N GLU A 88 22.53 -16.58 -8.03
CA GLU A 88 22.39 -16.57 -9.50
C GLU A 88 21.17 -17.42 -9.91
N GLY A 89 20.40 -16.94 -10.89
CA GLY A 89 19.24 -17.67 -11.41
C GLY A 89 18.75 -17.16 -12.75
N ALA A 90 17.73 -17.80 -13.30
CA ALA A 90 17.06 -17.31 -14.51
C ALA A 90 16.12 -16.16 -14.13
N VAL A 91 16.07 -15.10 -14.95
CA VAL A 91 15.23 -13.95 -14.61
C VAL A 91 13.74 -14.27 -14.65
N SER A 92 13.35 -15.35 -15.33
CA SER A 92 12.00 -15.91 -15.27
C SER A 92 11.57 -16.29 -13.86
N ASP A 93 12.51 -16.66 -12.99
CA ASP A 93 12.21 -17.10 -11.63
C ASP A 93 11.85 -15.90 -10.72
N LEU A 94 12.29 -14.68 -11.09
CA LEU A 94 11.87 -13.43 -10.42
C LEU A 94 10.41 -13.06 -10.67
N PHE A 95 9.84 -13.49 -11.80
CA PHE A 95 8.55 -13.02 -12.29
C PHE A 95 7.44 -14.09 -12.24
N ARG A 96 7.76 -15.31 -11.81
CA ARG A 96 6.77 -16.40 -11.69
C ARG A 96 5.86 -16.26 -10.49
N GLN A 97 6.38 -15.70 -9.40
CA GLN A 97 5.69 -15.54 -8.13
C GLN A 97 6.01 -14.16 -7.55
N PRO A 98 5.24 -13.68 -6.55
CA PRO A 98 5.59 -12.46 -5.85
C PRO A 98 7.04 -12.51 -5.36
N LEU A 99 7.80 -11.46 -5.68
CA LEU A 99 9.26 -11.40 -5.48
C LEU A 99 9.70 -11.77 -4.05
N PHE A 100 8.88 -11.45 -3.05
CA PHE A 100 9.20 -11.70 -1.65
C PHE A 100 9.35 -13.19 -1.30
N PHE A 101 8.65 -14.10 -2.00
CA PHE A 101 8.82 -15.55 -1.78
C PHE A 101 10.22 -15.99 -2.19
N SER A 102 10.66 -15.61 -3.40
CA SER A 102 12.00 -15.94 -3.88
C SER A 102 13.10 -15.28 -3.05
N LEU A 103 12.90 -14.03 -2.63
CA LEU A 103 13.83 -13.34 -1.72
C LEU A 103 13.96 -14.04 -0.36
N TYR A 104 12.87 -14.64 0.14
CA TYR A 104 12.87 -15.38 1.40
C TYR A 104 13.61 -16.72 1.26
N ASP A 105 13.38 -17.45 0.17
CA ASP A 105 14.12 -18.70 -0.11
C ASP A 105 15.63 -18.44 -0.22
N TRP A 106 16.02 -17.40 -0.98
CA TRP A 106 17.43 -17.02 -1.08
C TRP A 106 18.01 -16.50 0.22
N PHE A 107 17.21 -15.85 1.07
CA PHE A 107 17.64 -15.48 2.43
C PHE A 107 17.96 -16.71 3.28
N LEU A 108 17.15 -17.77 3.20
CA LEU A 108 17.43 -19.02 3.92
C LEU A 108 18.68 -19.72 3.40
N GLU A 109 18.95 -19.65 2.08
CA GLU A 109 20.10 -20.29 1.44
C GLU A 109 21.41 -19.52 1.60
N HIS A 110 21.39 -18.20 1.44
CA HIS A 110 22.57 -17.34 1.30
C HIS A 110 22.81 -16.44 2.52
N GLY A 111 21.87 -16.40 3.47
CA GLY A 111 21.95 -15.62 4.69
C GLY A 111 21.38 -14.20 4.58
N SER A 112 21.69 -13.36 5.57
CA SER A 112 21.04 -12.06 5.77
C SER A 112 21.49 -10.95 4.81
N VAL A 113 22.63 -11.11 4.13
CA VAL A 113 23.11 -10.16 3.12
C VAL A 113 23.71 -10.95 1.96
N TYR A 114 23.14 -10.78 0.78
CA TYR A 114 23.58 -11.47 -0.43
C TYR A 114 23.44 -10.60 -1.67
N LYS A 115 24.24 -10.93 -2.68
CA LYS A 115 24.17 -10.30 -3.99
C LYS A 115 23.21 -11.07 -4.87
N LEU A 116 22.27 -10.34 -5.44
CA LEU A 116 21.32 -10.84 -6.40
C LEU A 116 21.71 -10.38 -7.80
N ALA A 117 22.11 -11.32 -8.65
CA ALA A 117 22.67 -11.05 -9.97
C ALA A 117 21.75 -11.61 -11.07
N PHE A 118 20.88 -10.76 -11.63
CA PHE A 118 19.97 -11.16 -12.71
C PHE A 118 20.08 -10.22 -13.92
N GLY A 119 20.60 -10.74 -15.03
CA GLY A 119 20.77 -9.95 -16.24
C GLY A 119 21.70 -8.74 -16.03
N PRO A 120 21.42 -7.57 -16.64
CA PRO A 120 22.32 -6.43 -16.56
C PRO A 120 22.27 -5.67 -15.23
N LYS A 121 21.37 -6.04 -14.30
CA LYS A 121 21.21 -5.37 -13.00
C LYS A 121 21.65 -6.31 -11.87
N ALA A 122 22.39 -5.76 -10.92
CA ALA A 122 22.73 -6.44 -9.68
C ALA A 122 22.15 -5.67 -8.50
N PHE A 123 21.60 -6.40 -7.54
CA PHE A 123 21.05 -5.85 -6.30
C PHE A 123 21.77 -6.46 -5.11
N VAL A 124 21.93 -5.69 -4.03
CA VAL A 124 22.33 -6.25 -2.74
C VAL A 124 21.06 -6.35 -1.90
N VAL A 125 20.68 -7.57 -1.54
CA VAL A 125 19.51 -7.82 -0.70
C VAL A 125 19.98 -7.82 0.75
N VAL A 126 19.30 -7.02 1.57
CA VAL A 126 19.63 -6.84 2.99
C VAL A 126 18.41 -7.22 3.82
N SER A 127 18.56 -8.29 4.59
CA SER A 127 17.58 -8.80 5.55
C SER A 127 18.09 -8.69 7.01
N ASP A 128 19.30 -8.15 7.21
CA ASP A 128 19.87 -7.92 8.54
C ASP A 128 19.39 -6.58 9.15
N PRO A 129 18.84 -6.55 10.37
CA PRO A 129 18.32 -5.33 10.97
C PRO A 129 19.40 -4.29 11.33
N ILE A 130 20.63 -4.73 11.62
CA ILE A 130 21.76 -3.84 11.91
C ILE A 130 22.19 -3.13 10.63
N VAL A 131 22.33 -3.87 9.54
CA VAL A 131 22.68 -3.31 8.22
C VAL A 131 21.54 -2.43 7.69
N ALA A 132 20.28 -2.85 7.82
CA ALA A 132 19.12 -2.06 7.44
C ALA A 132 19.06 -0.73 8.23
N ARG A 133 19.34 -0.75 9.53
CA ARG A 133 19.46 0.47 10.35
C ARG A 133 20.60 1.37 9.87
N HIS A 134 21.74 0.80 9.52
CA HIS A 134 22.86 1.57 8.98
C HIS A 134 22.46 2.32 7.69
N ILE A 135 21.83 1.60 6.76
CA ILE A 135 21.37 2.15 5.47
C ILE A 135 20.27 3.19 5.65
N LEU A 136 19.23 2.90 6.45
CA LEU A 136 18.02 3.72 6.52
C LEU A 136 18.11 4.87 7.54
N ARG A 137 19.04 4.83 8.50
CA ARG A 137 19.14 5.81 9.58
C ARG A 137 20.51 6.43 9.75
N GLU A 138 21.55 5.62 9.89
CA GLU A 138 22.88 6.12 10.30
C GLU A 138 23.63 6.77 9.15
N ASN A 139 23.49 6.21 7.95
CA ASN A 139 24.15 6.69 6.73
C ASN A 139 23.14 6.94 5.58
N ALA A 140 21.92 7.35 5.91
CA ALA A 140 20.82 7.48 4.96
C ALA A 140 21.10 8.40 3.77
N PHE A 141 21.93 9.44 3.95
CA PHE A 141 22.28 10.38 2.87
C PHE A 141 23.30 9.84 1.87
N SER A 142 23.96 8.71 2.17
CA SER A 142 24.85 8.02 1.22
C SER A 142 24.12 7.06 0.30
N PHE A 143 22.82 6.83 0.51
CA PHE A 143 22.00 5.94 -0.30
C PHE A 143 20.88 6.74 -0.99
N ASP A 144 20.81 6.62 -2.31
CA ASP A 144 19.70 7.17 -3.09
C ASP A 144 18.53 6.18 -3.14
N LYS A 145 17.33 6.69 -3.41
CA LYS A 145 16.12 5.91 -3.70
C LYS A 145 16.26 5.11 -5.01
N GLY A 146 17.22 5.48 -5.86
CA GLY A 146 17.66 4.70 -7.02
C GLY A 146 16.52 4.33 -7.95
N VAL A 147 16.35 3.02 -8.19
CA VAL A 147 15.33 2.48 -9.11
C VAL A 147 13.92 2.96 -8.78
N LEU A 148 13.58 3.18 -7.51
CA LEU A 148 12.25 3.69 -7.14
C LEU A 148 12.02 5.13 -7.60
N ALA A 149 13.05 5.97 -7.58
CA ALA A 149 12.96 7.33 -8.11
C ALA A 149 12.76 7.30 -9.63
N ASP A 150 13.51 6.46 -10.35
CA ASP A 150 13.39 6.29 -11.80
C ASP A 150 11.99 5.81 -12.23
N ILE A 151 11.36 4.95 -11.42
CA ILE A 151 9.99 4.47 -11.63
C ILE A 151 8.97 5.59 -11.51
N LEU A 152 9.13 6.43 -10.49
CA LEU A 152 8.12 7.43 -10.11
C LEU A 152 8.32 8.78 -10.80
N GLU A 153 9.51 9.09 -11.28
CA GLU A 153 9.82 10.34 -11.99
C GLU A 153 8.87 10.60 -13.18
N PRO A 154 8.49 9.62 -14.04
CA PRO A 154 7.55 9.86 -15.13
C PRO A 154 6.13 10.24 -14.68
N ILE A 155 5.76 9.94 -13.44
CA ILE A 155 4.43 10.22 -12.88
C ILE A 155 4.45 11.52 -12.08
N MET A 156 5.43 11.65 -11.18
CA MET A 156 5.49 12.74 -10.20
C MET A 156 6.48 13.86 -10.58
N GLY A 157 7.22 13.70 -11.67
CA GLY A 157 8.36 14.55 -12.03
C GLY A 157 9.40 14.59 -10.91
N LYS A 158 10.00 15.77 -10.72
CA LYS A 158 10.81 16.07 -9.53
C LYS A 158 9.93 16.32 -8.31
N GLY A 159 8.98 15.44 -7.99
CA GLY A 159 7.97 15.59 -6.94
C GLY A 159 8.55 15.64 -5.53
N LEU A 160 8.01 14.88 -4.58
CA LEU A 160 8.66 14.69 -3.28
C LEU A 160 9.52 13.41 -3.28
N ILE A 161 9.04 12.33 -3.89
CA ILE A 161 9.74 11.05 -3.85
C ILE A 161 10.95 11.04 -4.79
N PRO A 162 10.86 11.43 -6.07
CA PRO A 162 12.00 11.35 -7.00
C PRO A 162 12.95 12.56 -6.94
N ALA A 163 12.67 13.57 -6.11
CA ALA A 163 13.47 14.78 -6.06
C ALA A 163 14.85 14.54 -5.42
N ASP A 164 15.84 15.31 -5.90
CA ASP A 164 17.17 15.42 -5.30
C ASP A 164 17.09 15.85 -3.82
N LEU A 165 18.15 15.54 -3.07
CA LEU A 165 18.16 15.72 -1.62
C LEU A 165 17.81 17.14 -1.19
N ASP A 166 18.34 18.16 -1.87
CA ASP A 166 18.12 19.57 -1.54
C ASP A 166 16.67 19.99 -1.81
N THR A 167 16.15 19.64 -2.99
CA THR A 167 14.75 19.90 -3.35
C THR A 167 13.79 19.18 -2.43
N TRP A 168 14.06 17.90 -2.11
CA TRP A 168 13.26 17.12 -1.17
C TRP A 168 13.26 17.73 0.22
N LYS A 169 14.43 18.13 0.74
CA LYS A 169 14.58 18.72 2.07
C LYS A 169 13.78 20.01 2.20
N GLN A 170 13.83 20.88 1.19
CA GLN A 170 13.05 22.10 1.16
C GLN A 170 11.54 21.83 1.15
N ARG A 171 11.07 20.94 0.27
CA ARG A 171 9.64 20.61 0.14
C ARG A 171 9.07 19.89 1.36
N ARG A 172 9.81 18.91 1.89
CA ARG A 172 9.41 18.17 3.10
C ARG A 172 9.29 19.11 4.29
N ARG A 173 10.16 20.11 4.42
CA ARG A 173 10.07 21.12 5.48
C ARG A 173 8.77 21.94 5.42
N VAL A 174 8.24 22.19 4.22
CA VAL A 174 6.98 22.92 4.04
C VAL A 174 5.76 22.02 4.27
N ILE A 175 5.82 20.76 3.82
CA ILE A 175 4.68 19.83 3.88
C ILE A 175 4.51 19.20 5.27
N ALA A 176 5.61 18.80 5.92
CA ALA A 176 5.55 18.04 7.18
C ALA A 176 4.75 18.74 8.31
N PRO A 177 4.83 20.07 8.51
CA PRO A 177 4.00 20.76 9.51
C PRO A 177 2.49 20.69 9.26
N GLY A 178 2.06 20.35 8.04
CA GLY A 178 0.65 20.13 7.73
C GLY A 178 0.03 18.97 8.52
N PHE A 179 0.84 17.98 8.90
CA PHE A 179 0.41 16.78 9.63
C PHE A 179 0.58 16.91 11.15
N HIS A 180 0.14 18.03 11.72
CA HIS A 180 0.17 18.25 13.17
C HIS A 180 -1.03 17.61 13.88
N ALA A 181 -0.96 17.45 15.21
CA ALA A 181 -1.97 16.71 15.99
C ALA A 181 -3.41 17.23 15.79
N LEU A 182 -3.64 18.54 15.82
CA LEU A 182 -4.98 19.11 15.61
C LEU A 182 -5.56 18.81 14.23
N TYR A 183 -4.72 18.78 13.20
CA TYR A 183 -5.14 18.36 11.86
C TYR A 183 -5.55 16.88 11.87
N LEU A 184 -4.77 16.01 12.52
CA LEU A 184 -5.12 14.59 12.63
C LEU A 184 -6.42 14.37 13.41
N GLU A 185 -6.65 15.13 14.49
CA GLU A 185 -7.92 15.10 15.23
C GLU A 185 -9.11 15.54 14.36
N ALA A 186 -8.93 16.59 13.53
CA ALA A 186 -9.95 16.99 12.57
C ALA A 186 -10.20 15.92 11.50
N MET A 187 -9.14 15.21 11.06
CA MET A 187 -9.24 14.13 10.07
C MET A 187 -9.94 12.88 10.60
N VAL A 188 -9.99 12.64 11.92
CA VAL A 188 -10.79 11.54 12.48
C VAL A 188 -12.24 11.62 12.02
N LYS A 189 -12.82 12.83 11.95
CA LYS A 189 -14.19 13.03 11.44
C LYS A 189 -14.32 12.58 9.99
N VAL A 190 -13.36 12.96 9.14
CA VAL A 190 -13.32 12.54 7.73
C VAL A 190 -13.21 11.01 7.62
N PHE A 191 -12.38 10.38 8.47
CA PHE A 191 -12.25 8.93 8.48
C PHE A 191 -13.56 8.24 8.89
N THR A 192 -14.25 8.77 9.90
CA THR A 192 -15.56 8.27 10.35
C THR A 192 -16.60 8.45 9.25
N ASP A 193 -16.74 9.64 8.67
CA ASP A 193 -17.73 9.94 7.64
C ASP A 193 -17.54 9.04 6.39
N CYS A 194 -16.29 8.85 5.95
CA CYS A 194 -15.99 7.93 4.86
C CYS A 194 -16.29 6.47 5.21
N SER A 195 -15.99 6.04 6.44
CA SER A 195 -16.27 4.68 6.90
C SER A 195 -17.78 4.41 6.99
N GLU A 196 -18.55 5.36 7.52
CA GLU A 196 -20.01 5.29 7.57
C GLU A 196 -20.61 5.21 6.16
N ARG A 197 -20.10 5.98 5.19
CA ARG A 197 -20.53 5.88 3.78
C ARG A 197 -20.31 4.48 3.21
N THR A 198 -19.18 3.85 3.51
CA THR A 198 -18.89 2.47 3.08
C THR A 198 -19.81 1.46 3.77
N THR A 199 -20.07 1.59 5.08
CA THR A 199 -21.01 0.72 5.79
C THR A 199 -22.42 0.84 5.22
N LEU A 200 -22.90 2.07 4.99
CA LEU A 200 -24.21 2.32 4.37
C LEU A 200 -24.31 1.72 2.95
N LYS A 201 -23.21 1.69 2.20
CA LYS A 201 -23.17 1.01 0.90
C LYS A 201 -23.35 -0.50 1.08
N PHE A 202 -22.66 -1.11 2.03
CA PHE A 202 -22.78 -2.55 2.29
C PHE A 202 -24.17 -2.93 2.76
N GLU A 203 -24.77 -2.15 3.67
CA GLU A 203 -26.16 -2.35 4.12
C GLU A 203 -27.14 -2.31 2.95
N LYS A 204 -27.02 -1.31 2.06
CA LYS A 204 -27.87 -1.22 0.85
C LYS A 204 -27.72 -2.41 -0.09
N LEU A 205 -26.50 -2.93 -0.24
CA LEU A 205 -26.26 -4.12 -1.07
C LEU A 205 -26.89 -5.35 -0.42
N LEU A 206 -26.79 -5.47 0.91
CA LEU A 206 -27.40 -6.55 1.68
C LEU A 206 -28.93 -6.52 1.59
N ASP A 207 -29.55 -5.36 1.78
CA ASP A 207 -31.01 -5.16 1.68
C ASP A 207 -31.53 -5.46 0.27
N GLY A 208 -30.76 -5.06 -0.75
CA GLY A 208 -31.05 -5.34 -2.15
C GLY A 208 -31.02 -6.84 -2.47
N GLU A 209 -30.11 -7.59 -1.86
CA GLU A 209 -29.99 -9.04 -2.05
C GLU A 209 -31.04 -9.81 -1.25
N HIS A 210 -31.35 -9.34 -0.03
CA HIS A 210 -32.43 -9.91 0.79
C HIS A 210 -33.79 -9.80 0.08
N SER A 211 -34.02 -8.69 -0.60
CA SER A 211 -35.21 -8.48 -1.44
C SER A 211 -35.30 -9.44 -2.63
N ARG A 212 -34.18 -10.05 -3.04
CA ARG A 212 -34.08 -11.04 -4.13
C ARG A 212 -34.11 -12.49 -3.62
N GLY A 213 -34.24 -12.68 -2.30
CA GLY A 213 -34.24 -13.99 -1.65
C GLY A 213 -32.85 -14.55 -1.34
N GLY A 214 -31.79 -13.74 -1.48
CA GLY A 214 -30.44 -14.09 -1.06
C GLY A 214 -30.16 -13.70 0.39
N GLU A 215 -29.39 -14.49 1.11
CA GLU A 215 -29.05 -14.23 2.53
C GLU A 215 -27.63 -13.63 2.70
N ALA A 216 -26.81 -13.67 1.65
CA ALA A 216 -25.42 -13.24 1.70
C ALA A 216 -25.03 -12.49 0.42
N ILE A 217 -24.08 -11.56 0.57
CA ILE A 217 -23.44 -10.85 -0.54
C ILE A 217 -21.97 -11.27 -0.63
N GLU A 218 -21.47 -11.42 -1.86
CA GLU A 218 -20.04 -11.57 -2.12
C GLU A 218 -19.46 -10.21 -2.49
N LEU A 219 -18.45 -9.75 -1.74
CA LEU A 219 -17.82 -8.45 -1.95
C LEU A 219 -16.30 -8.61 -2.03
N ASP A 220 -15.70 -7.90 -2.97
CA ASP A 220 -14.26 -7.70 -3.03
C ASP A 220 -13.84 -6.56 -2.08
N LEU A 221 -13.43 -6.94 -0.86
CA LEU A 221 -13.01 -5.97 0.16
C LEU A 221 -11.74 -5.21 -0.22
N GLU A 222 -10.88 -5.75 -1.09
CA GLU A 222 -9.67 -5.04 -1.53
C GLU A 222 -10.04 -3.81 -2.37
N ALA A 223 -10.97 -3.98 -3.32
CA ALA A 223 -11.48 -2.88 -4.14
C ALA A 223 -12.25 -1.83 -3.29
N GLU A 224 -13.04 -2.30 -2.31
CA GLU A 224 -13.81 -1.42 -1.42
C GLU A 224 -12.90 -0.60 -0.49
N PHE A 225 -11.89 -1.22 0.13
CA PHE A 225 -10.95 -0.49 0.98
C PHE A 225 -10.03 0.43 0.17
N SER A 226 -9.69 0.06 -1.06
CA SER A 226 -8.96 0.95 -1.97
C SER A 226 -9.77 2.21 -2.30
N SER A 227 -11.07 2.05 -2.55
CA SER A 227 -11.99 3.17 -2.80
C SER A 227 -12.15 4.06 -1.57
N LEU A 228 -12.31 3.46 -0.38
CA LEU A 228 -12.37 4.16 0.90
C LEU A 228 -11.11 4.99 1.17
N ALA A 229 -9.92 4.37 1.03
CA ALA A 229 -8.64 5.04 1.25
C ALA A 229 -8.45 6.23 0.30
N LEU A 230 -8.96 6.11 -0.95
CA LEU A 230 -8.88 7.20 -1.91
C LEU A 230 -9.78 8.39 -1.53
N ASP A 231 -11.02 8.15 -1.12
CA ASP A 231 -11.91 9.24 -0.69
C ASP A 231 -11.35 9.92 0.57
N ILE A 232 -10.77 9.15 1.50
CA ILE A 232 -10.09 9.68 2.68
C ILE A 232 -8.90 10.58 2.30
N ILE A 233 -7.99 10.14 1.42
CA ILE A 233 -6.85 10.96 1.03
C ILE A 233 -7.28 12.17 0.18
N GLY A 234 -8.33 12.03 -0.62
CA GLY A 234 -8.94 13.12 -1.38
C GLY A 234 -9.44 14.24 -0.49
N LEU A 235 -10.26 13.89 0.50
CA LEU A 235 -10.80 14.85 1.46
C LEU A 235 -9.72 15.41 2.38
N GLY A 236 -8.79 14.57 2.85
CA GLY A 236 -7.73 15.04 3.74
C GLY A 236 -6.76 15.99 3.04
N VAL A 237 -6.20 15.60 1.91
CA VAL A 237 -5.13 16.37 1.26
C VAL A 237 -5.67 17.51 0.41
N PHE A 238 -6.76 17.28 -0.33
CA PHE A 238 -7.26 18.22 -1.33
C PHE A 238 -8.60 18.85 -0.96
N ASN A 239 -9.22 18.42 0.16
CA ASN A 239 -10.61 18.76 0.48
C ASN A 239 -11.54 18.48 -0.71
N TYR A 240 -11.32 17.34 -1.37
CA TYR A 240 -12.04 16.91 -2.57
C TYR A 240 -12.59 15.50 -2.40
N ASP A 241 -13.89 15.34 -2.60
CA ASP A 241 -14.55 14.04 -2.57
C ASP A 241 -14.46 13.39 -3.96
N PHE A 242 -13.71 12.29 -4.09
CA PHE A 242 -13.66 11.56 -5.36
C PHE A 242 -14.94 10.76 -5.60
N GLY A 243 -15.74 10.51 -4.55
CA GLY A 243 -16.95 9.70 -4.61
C GLY A 243 -16.68 8.23 -4.96
N SER A 244 -15.45 7.77 -4.77
CA SER A 244 -14.97 6.44 -5.14
C SER A 244 -15.76 5.33 -4.47
N ILE A 245 -16.22 5.57 -3.24
CA ILE A 245 -17.05 4.59 -2.51
C ILE A 245 -18.31 4.27 -3.32
N THR A 246 -18.91 5.26 -3.97
CA THR A 246 -20.18 5.07 -4.72
C THR A 246 -19.97 4.66 -6.17
N LYS A 247 -19.00 5.25 -6.86
CA LYS A 247 -18.72 5.01 -8.28
C LYS A 247 -17.23 5.16 -8.53
N GLU A 248 -16.65 4.22 -9.26
CA GLU A 248 -15.25 4.30 -9.67
C GLU A 248 -15.03 5.59 -10.49
N SER A 249 -14.23 6.51 -9.95
CA SER A 249 -13.92 7.77 -10.63
C SER A 249 -12.91 7.51 -11.77
N PRO A 250 -13.07 8.16 -12.94
CA PRO A 250 -12.11 8.04 -14.04
C PRO A 250 -10.66 8.35 -13.63
N VAL A 251 -10.47 9.19 -12.61
CA VAL A 251 -9.15 9.54 -12.07
C VAL A 251 -8.47 8.32 -11.41
N ILE A 252 -9.25 7.45 -10.77
CA ILE A 252 -8.76 6.27 -10.07
C ILE A 252 -8.16 5.28 -11.05
N LYS A 253 -8.93 4.98 -12.09
CA LYS A 253 -8.50 4.12 -13.19
C LYS A 253 -7.25 4.66 -13.88
N ALA A 254 -7.16 5.99 -14.00
CA ALA A 254 -5.96 6.64 -14.52
C ALA A 254 -4.77 6.47 -13.57
N VAL A 255 -4.94 6.66 -12.25
CA VAL A 255 -3.88 6.44 -11.25
C VAL A 255 -3.36 5.00 -11.31
N TYR A 256 -4.24 4.00 -11.25
CA TYR A 256 -3.83 2.60 -11.38
C TYR A 256 -3.12 2.34 -12.72
N GLY A 257 -3.66 2.84 -13.83
CA GLY A 257 -3.04 2.73 -15.15
C GLY A 257 -1.62 3.29 -15.20
N THR A 258 -1.38 4.44 -14.54
CA THR A 258 -0.04 5.02 -14.45
C THR A 258 0.90 4.22 -13.56
N LEU A 259 0.43 3.71 -12.41
CA LEU A 259 1.23 2.90 -11.48
C LEU A 259 1.68 1.58 -12.13
N PHE A 260 0.77 0.86 -12.79
CA PHE A 260 1.11 -0.37 -13.52
C PHE A 260 2.11 -0.11 -14.67
N GLU A 261 2.05 1.06 -15.30
CA GLU A 261 3.04 1.43 -16.30
C GLU A 261 4.40 1.73 -15.68
N ALA A 262 4.43 2.43 -14.55
CA ALA A 262 5.65 2.67 -13.78
C ALA A 262 6.35 1.36 -13.39
N GLU A 263 5.59 0.40 -12.86
CA GLU A 263 6.09 -0.93 -12.47
C GLU A 263 6.64 -1.72 -13.66
N HIS A 264 5.94 -1.66 -14.80
CA HIS A 264 6.45 -2.29 -16.02
C HIS A 264 7.78 -1.66 -16.47
N ARG A 265 7.94 -0.34 -16.32
CA ARG A 265 9.19 0.34 -16.71
C ARG A 265 10.39 0.00 -15.84
N SER A 266 10.21 -0.35 -14.56
CA SER A 266 11.36 -0.80 -13.74
C SER A 266 11.83 -2.20 -14.08
N THR A 267 10.87 -3.07 -14.35
CA THR A 267 11.11 -4.50 -14.56
C THR A 267 11.61 -4.79 -15.97
N PHE A 268 11.23 -3.96 -16.95
CA PHE A 268 11.59 -4.18 -18.35
C PHE A 268 13.04 -3.75 -18.67
N TYR A 269 13.76 -4.60 -19.42
CA TYR A 269 15.20 -4.42 -19.66
C TYR A 269 15.53 -3.30 -20.66
N ILE A 270 14.68 -3.09 -21.67
CA ILE A 270 14.95 -2.16 -22.78
C ILE A 270 14.06 -0.93 -22.62
N PRO A 271 14.60 0.27 -22.34
CA PRO A 271 13.80 1.46 -22.08
C PRO A 271 13.21 2.06 -23.38
N TYR A 272 12.33 1.32 -24.06
CA TYR A 272 11.73 1.71 -25.33
C TYR A 272 10.88 2.99 -25.23
N TRP A 273 10.36 3.30 -24.04
CA TRP A 273 9.65 4.55 -23.74
C TRP A 273 10.52 5.81 -23.90
N LYS A 274 11.85 5.68 -23.91
CA LYS A 274 12.78 6.79 -24.19
C LYS A 274 12.89 7.09 -25.68
N ILE A 275 12.41 6.21 -26.56
CA ILE A 275 12.46 6.42 -28.02
C ILE A 275 11.40 7.47 -28.41
N PRO A 276 11.76 8.58 -29.10
CA PRO A 276 10.84 9.69 -29.37
C PRO A 276 9.52 9.30 -30.07
N LEU A 277 9.57 8.33 -30.99
CA LEU A 277 8.39 7.87 -31.73
C LEU A 277 7.56 6.82 -30.99
N ALA A 278 8.14 6.13 -30.01
CA ALA A 278 7.45 5.05 -29.29
C ALA A 278 6.22 5.56 -28.51
N ARG A 279 6.26 6.82 -28.05
CA ARG A 279 5.12 7.48 -27.38
C ARG A 279 3.87 7.52 -28.26
N TRP A 280 4.07 7.66 -29.58
CA TRP A 280 3.01 7.74 -30.56
C TRP A 280 2.70 6.40 -31.19
N VAL A 281 3.63 5.46 -31.32
CA VAL A 281 3.33 4.18 -31.98
C VAL A 281 2.74 3.16 -31.01
N VAL A 282 3.24 3.13 -29.77
CA VAL A 282 2.88 2.09 -28.80
C VAL A 282 1.58 2.45 -28.08
N PRO A 283 0.51 1.63 -28.18
CA PRO A 283 -0.78 1.92 -27.53
C PRO A 283 -0.68 2.11 -26.00
N ARG A 284 0.19 1.32 -25.36
CA ARG A 284 0.48 1.40 -23.92
C ARG A 284 1.02 2.77 -23.50
N GLN A 285 1.93 3.34 -24.30
CA GLN A 285 2.47 4.68 -24.04
C GLN A 285 1.42 5.77 -24.27
N ARG A 286 0.58 5.66 -25.31
CA ARG A 286 -0.54 6.58 -25.52
C ARG A 286 -1.51 6.58 -24.34
N LYS A 287 -1.87 5.38 -23.85
CA LYS A 287 -2.74 5.22 -22.67
C LYS A 287 -2.13 5.87 -21.44
N PHE A 288 -0.84 5.65 -21.18
CA PHE A 288 -0.14 6.29 -20.06
C PHE A 288 -0.19 7.83 -20.13
N GLN A 289 0.01 8.41 -21.32
CA GLN A 289 -0.07 9.86 -21.50
C GLN A 289 -1.50 10.40 -21.28
N TYR A 290 -2.50 9.66 -21.75
CA TYR A 290 -3.90 10.00 -21.53
C TYR A 290 -4.28 9.94 -20.05
N ASP A 291 -3.88 8.88 -19.35
CA ASP A 291 -4.12 8.70 -17.92
C ASP A 291 -3.41 9.80 -17.09
N LEU A 292 -2.14 10.12 -17.41
CA LEU A 292 -1.44 11.26 -16.79
C LEU A 292 -2.13 12.59 -17.02
N LYS A 293 -2.69 12.82 -18.21
CA LYS A 293 -3.42 14.04 -18.51
C LYS A 293 -4.65 14.18 -17.61
N ILE A 294 -5.43 13.11 -17.44
CA ILE A 294 -6.59 13.11 -16.54
C ILE A 294 -6.19 13.48 -15.11
N ILE A 295 -5.10 12.89 -14.61
CA ILE A 295 -4.61 13.14 -13.25
C ILE A 295 -4.18 14.61 -13.11
N ASN A 296 -3.38 15.13 -14.05
CA ASN A 296 -2.89 16.50 -14.00
C ASN A 296 -4.02 17.52 -14.15
N ASP A 297 -4.94 17.32 -15.09
CA ASP A 297 -6.10 18.20 -15.28
C ASP A 297 -6.96 18.27 -13.99
N CYS A 298 -7.13 17.13 -13.30
CA CYS A 298 -7.80 17.07 -12.00
C CYS A 298 -7.03 17.86 -10.94
N LEU A 299 -5.73 17.58 -10.75
CA LEU A 299 -4.89 18.26 -9.76
C LEU A 299 -4.81 19.77 -10.00
N ASP A 300 -4.65 20.21 -11.24
CA ASP A 300 -4.61 21.62 -11.61
C ASP A 300 -5.96 22.31 -11.30
N GLY A 301 -7.07 21.61 -11.51
CA GLY A 301 -8.39 22.03 -11.06
C GLY A 301 -8.47 22.25 -9.54
N LEU A 302 -8.01 21.27 -8.76
CA LEU A 302 -8.00 21.35 -7.30
C LEU A 302 -7.09 22.45 -6.78
N ILE A 303 -5.89 22.59 -7.35
CA ILE A 303 -4.94 23.65 -6.99
C ILE A 303 -5.52 25.03 -7.28
N ARG A 304 -6.18 25.19 -8.43
CA ARG A 304 -6.84 26.45 -8.79
C ARG A 304 -7.97 26.77 -7.81
N ASN A 305 -8.85 25.83 -7.51
CA ASN A 305 -9.93 26.01 -6.53
C ASN A 305 -9.38 26.35 -5.13
N ALA A 306 -8.29 25.71 -4.71
CA ALA A 306 -7.62 25.99 -3.44
C ALA A 306 -6.97 27.39 -3.42
N LYS A 307 -6.44 27.88 -4.55
CA LYS A 307 -5.89 29.24 -4.67
C LYS A 307 -7.00 30.29 -4.61
N GLU A 308 -8.10 30.07 -5.31
CA GLU A 308 -9.24 31.00 -5.37
C GLU A 308 -9.97 31.08 -4.01
N SER A 309 -10.20 29.94 -3.34
CA SER A 309 -10.82 29.90 -2.01
C SER A 309 -9.96 30.51 -0.90
N ARG A 310 -8.67 30.74 -1.16
CA ARG A 310 -7.71 31.30 -0.20
C ARG A 310 -7.99 32.76 0.18
N GLU A 311 -8.76 33.50 -0.63
CA GLU A 311 -8.97 34.94 -0.43
C GLU A 311 -10.13 35.29 0.53
N VAL A 312 -11.04 34.38 0.89
CA VAL A 312 -12.31 34.80 1.55
C VAL A 312 -12.40 34.54 3.07
N ARG A 313 -11.60 33.63 3.67
CA ARG A 313 -11.90 33.17 5.05
C ARG A 313 -10.82 33.31 6.14
N ASN A 314 -9.59 33.70 5.82
CA ASN A 314 -8.47 33.63 6.77
C ASN A 314 -7.83 34.96 7.22
N LEU A 315 -8.48 36.11 6.99
CA LEU A 315 -7.98 37.42 7.46
C LEU A 315 -8.71 37.99 8.69
N ILE A 316 -9.79 37.37 9.17
CA ILE A 316 -10.64 38.00 10.20
C ILE A 316 -10.34 37.51 11.63
N HIS A 317 -9.69 36.36 11.83
CA HIS A 317 -9.37 35.86 13.18
C HIS A 317 -7.94 35.34 13.32
N LYS A 318 -6.97 36.26 13.19
CA LYS A 318 -5.68 36.12 13.87
C LYS A 318 -5.61 37.11 15.02
#